data_AF-A0AAN8QI46-F1
#
_entry.id   AF-A0AAN8QI46-F1
#
_cell.length_a   1.000
_cell.length_b   1.000
_cell.length_c   1.000
_cell.angle_alpha   90.00
_cell.angle_beta   90.00
_cell.angle_gamma   90.00
#
_symmetry.space_group_name_H-M   'P 1'
#
loop_
_entity.id
_entity.type
_entity.pdbx_description
1 polymer ?
#
loop_
_entity_poly.entity_id
_entity_poly.type
_entity_poly.pdbx_seq_one_letter_code
_entity_poly.pdbx_strand_id
1 'polypeptide(L)'
;MWDSNCRSGIFKVSGFDLEDMVVDIGYWFKDSTNRKGYLTEFCELHEAEYMEVLLHISVRWLSLERCMTRILRLYEPLASYYKSANENQARFKRLVQTFTDPMTEVYLLFFQATVPTFTSFNLLLQREQSSIFLLHDEMVKFVRKLCSKFMVPAALQCHEEPCEIAFKEKANHLPGRKLNIGFTTRAKLNRLLDEGDITPQQKLPLEEPLIKHAQFVDVRQRAESNIEDVLYFVERFSHLLPYHGPEEHDLLGEEFLNYQTMPMISLQD
;
A
#
# COMPACT_ATOMS: atom_id res chain seq x y z
N MET A 1 19.42 -7.52 7.03
CA MET A 1 18.53 -7.89 5.90
C MET A 1 17.28 -7.02 5.89
N TRP A 2 16.64 -6.84 7.03
CA TRP A 2 16.02 -5.57 7.38
C TRP A 2 17.03 -4.78 8.21
N ASP A 3 17.51 -3.68 7.68
CA ASP A 3 18.42 -2.77 8.36
C ASP A 3 17.79 -1.37 8.42
N SER A 4 18.48 -0.44 9.07
CA SER A 4 18.02 0.95 9.18
C SER A 4 17.71 1.58 7.81
N ASN A 5 18.43 1.17 6.76
CA ASN A 5 18.21 1.68 5.40
C ASN A 5 16.91 1.19 4.79
N CYS A 6 16.60 -0.11 4.89
CA CYS A 6 15.33 -0.67 4.41
C CYS A 6 14.14 -0.03 5.13
N ARG A 7 14.24 0.10 6.45
CA ARG A 7 13.22 0.76 7.28
C ARG A 7 13.03 2.22 6.87
N SER A 8 14.11 2.98 6.77
CA SER A 8 14.07 4.39 6.35
C SER A 8 13.50 4.57 4.93
N GLY A 9 13.85 3.67 4.00
CA GLY A 9 13.35 3.69 2.64
C GLY A 9 11.83 3.52 2.58
N ILE A 10 11.28 2.56 3.31
CA ILE A 10 9.83 2.35 3.36
C ILE A 10 9.14 3.52 4.05
N PHE A 11 9.64 3.96 5.21
CA PHE A 11 9.07 5.09 5.93
C PHE A 11 9.00 6.37 5.08
N LYS A 12 10.03 6.65 4.27
CA LYS A 12 10.03 7.80 3.35
C LYS A 12 8.94 7.74 2.27
N VAL A 13 8.53 6.55 1.86
CA VAL A 13 7.55 6.35 0.79
C VAL A 13 6.13 6.25 1.35
N SER A 14 5.94 5.55 2.46
CA SER A 14 4.60 5.25 3.01
C SER A 14 4.22 6.07 4.24
N GLY A 15 5.19 6.69 4.92
CA GLY A 15 4.99 7.27 6.26
C GLY A 15 4.76 6.23 7.36
N PHE A 16 4.80 4.93 7.04
CA PHE A 16 4.50 3.85 7.96
C PHE A 16 5.77 3.17 8.47
N ASP A 17 5.90 3.09 9.79
CA ASP A 17 7.00 2.39 10.47
C ASP A 17 6.48 1.17 11.23
N LEU A 18 6.68 0.00 10.63
CA LEU A 18 6.26 -1.28 11.21
C LEU A 18 6.92 -1.53 12.57
N GLU A 19 8.20 -1.21 12.70
CA GLU A 19 8.96 -1.55 13.89
C GLU A 19 8.53 -0.67 15.07
N ASP A 20 8.36 0.63 14.84
CA ASP A 20 7.85 1.53 15.88
C ASP A 20 6.43 1.17 16.31
N MET A 21 5.54 0.83 15.36
CA MET A 21 4.19 0.34 15.67
C MET A 21 4.24 -0.89 16.58
N VAL A 22 5.02 -1.90 16.20
CA VAL A 22 5.13 -3.16 16.95
C VAL A 22 5.70 -2.92 18.35
N VAL A 23 6.73 -2.07 18.47
CA VAL A 23 7.34 -1.68 19.75
C VAL A 23 6.30 -0.97 20.62
N ASP A 24 5.60 0.02 20.08
CA ASP A 24 4.59 0.77 20.83
C ASP A 24 3.45 -0.13 21.33
N ILE A 25 2.93 -1.03 20.49
CA ILE A 25 1.90 -2.00 20.89
C ILE A 25 2.44 -2.89 22.02
N GLY A 26 3.62 -3.48 21.86
CA GLY A 26 4.21 -4.35 22.88
C GLY A 26 4.40 -3.65 24.22
N TYR A 27 4.98 -2.45 24.22
CA TYR A 27 5.20 -1.68 25.45
C TYR A 27 3.92 -1.04 26.01
N TRP A 28 2.85 -0.91 25.25
CA TRP A 28 1.55 -0.47 25.77
C TRP A 28 0.95 -1.50 26.72
N PHE A 29 0.99 -2.79 26.34
CA PHE A 29 0.46 -3.89 27.14
C PHE A 29 1.46 -4.47 28.14
N LYS A 30 2.74 -4.10 28.04
CA LYS A 30 3.79 -4.55 28.95
C LYS A 30 3.42 -4.23 30.41
N ASP A 31 3.51 -5.26 31.24
CA ASP A 31 3.31 -5.21 32.70
C ASP A 31 1.94 -4.67 33.17
N SER A 32 0.96 -4.48 32.28
CA SER A 32 -0.37 -3.99 32.63
C SER A 32 -1.43 -5.08 32.53
N THR A 33 -1.77 -5.68 33.66
CA THR A 33 -2.85 -6.67 33.75
C THR A 33 -4.20 -6.10 33.35
N ASN A 34 -4.50 -4.85 33.74
CA ASN A 34 -5.75 -4.18 33.39
C ASN A 34 -5.91 -3.99 31.87
N ARG A 35 -4.86 -3.51 31.19
CA ARG A 35 -4.92 -3.33 29.71
C ARG A 35 -5.07 -4.66 28.99
N LYS A 36 -4.36 -5.70 29.46
CA LYS A 36 -4.50 -7.06 28.93
C LYS A 36 -5.91 -7.60 29.12
N GLY A 37 -6.48 -7.44 30.32
CA GLY A 37 -7.87 -7.85 30.62
C GLY A 37 -8.88 -7.14 29.72
N TYR A 38 -8.75 -5.83 29.52
CA TYR A 38 -9.65 -5.08 28.65
C TYR A 38 -9.50 -5.49 27.17
N LEU A 39 -8.30 -5.81 26.70
CA LEU A 39 -8.11 -6.38 25.37
C LEU A 39 -8.79 -7.75 25.22
N THR A 40 -8.80 -8.58 26.26
CA THR A 40 -9.51 -9.87 26.24
C THR A 40 -11.01 -9.69 25.99
N GLU A 41 -11.65 -8.70 26.63
CA GLU A 41 -13.06 -8.37 26.37
C GLU A 41 -13.32 -8.01 24.90
N PHE A 42 -12.41 -7.26 24.27
CA PHE A 42 -12.50 -7.00 22.82
C PHE A 42 -12.25 -8.23 21.97
N CYS A 43 -11.41 -9.18 22.42
CA CYS A 43 -11.24 -10.44 21.71
C CYS A 43 -12.55 -11.24 21.70
N GLU A 44 -13.23 -11.32 22.85
CA GLU A 44 -14.56 -11.95 22.97
C GLU A 44 -15.59 -11.28 22.07
N LEU A 45 -15.62 -9.94 22.02
CA LEU A 45 -16.53 -9.18 21.17
C LEU A 45 -16.37 -9.46 19.66
N HIS A 46 -15.15 -9.74 19.21
CA HIS A 46 -14.84 -10.01 17.79
C HIS A 46 -14.71 -11.51 17.50
N GLU A 47 -15.12 -12.38 18.44
CA GLU A 47 -14.97 -13.84 18.34
C GLU A 47 -13.52 -14.28 18.02
N ALA A 48 -12.54 -13.52 18.51
CA ALA A 48 -11.13 -13.75 18.31
C ALA A 48 -10.52 -14.49 19.51
N GLU A 49 -9.61 -15.44 19.24
CA GLU A 49 -8.82 -16.07 20.30
C GLU A 49 -7.83 -15.06 20.89
N TYR A 50 -7.94 -14.78 22.20
CA TYR A 50 -6.95 -13.95 22.87
C TYR A 50 -5.57 -14.59 22.77
N MET A 51 -4.59 -13.76 22.42
CA MET A 51 -3.19 -14.15 22.43
C MET A 51 -2.36 -13.03 23.06
N GLU A 52 -1.38 -13.39 23.88
CA GLU A 52 -0.54 -12.37 24.52
C GLU A 52 0.17 -11.47 23.49
N VAL A 53 0.10 -10.16 23.68
CA VAL A 53 0.85 -9.23 22.83
C VAL A 53 2.36 -9.43 23.06
N LEU A 54 3.10 -9.70 21.98
CA LEU A 54 4.53 -9.99 22.04
C LEU A 54 5.37 -8.71 22.08
N LEU A 55 6.48 -8.77 22.81
CA LEU A 55 7.50 -7.71 22.83
C LEU A 55 8.52 -7.95 21.71
N HIS A 56 8.79 -6.91 20.93
CA HIS A 56 9.85 -6.89 19.92
C HIS A 56 11.07 -6.10 20.43
N ILE A 57 12.27 -6.55 20.03
CA ILE A 57 13.54 -5.87 20.25
C ILE A 57 14.23 -5.74 18.90
N SER A 58 14.69 -4.53 18.54
CA SER A 58 14.99 -4.16 17.16
C SER A 58 16.13 -4.93 16.47
N VAL A 59 16.92 -5.71 17.21
CA VAL A 59 18.03 -6.50 16.68
C VAL A 59 17.62 -7.91 16.22
N ARG A 60 16.33 -8.28 16.30
CA ARG A 60 15.84 -9.63 15.99
C ARG A 60 14.74 -9.61 14.94
N TRP A 61 15.11 -9.67 13.67
CA TRP A 61 14.14 -9.71 12.56
C TRP A 61 13.04 -10.78 12.72
N LEU A 62 13.41 -11.98 13.19
CA LEU A 62 12.45 -13.07 13.39
C LEU A 62 11.41 -12.77 14.49
N SER A 63 11.73 -11.91 15.47
CA SER A 63 10.70 -11.47 16.42
C SER A 63 9.75 -10.47 15.81
N LEU A 64 10.20 -9.63 14.88
CA LEU A 64 9.33 -8.68 14.18
C LEU A 64 8.22 -9.42 13.41
N GLU A 65 8.60 -10.46 12.66
CA GLU A 65 7.65 -11.31 11.93
C GLU A 65 6.59 -11.93 12.87
N ARG A 66 7.03 -12.46 14.01
CA ARG A 66 6.13 -13.06 15.01
C ARG A 66 5.19 -12.04 15.63
N CYS A 67 5.69 -10.86 15.98
CA CYS A 67 4.88 -9.80 16.58
C CYS A 67 3.87 -9.24 15.58
N MET A 68 4.28 -8.97 14.35
CA MET A 68 3.39 -8.53 13.27
C MET A 68 2.28 -9.57 12.99
N THR A 69 2.65 -10.86 12.92
CA THR A 69 1.65 -11.94 12.74
C THR A 69 0.66 -12.00 13.91
N ARG A 70 1.14 -11.78 15.14
CA ARG A 70 0.29 -11.70 16.35
C ARG A 70 -0.66 -10.50 16.27
N ILE A 71 -0.17 -9.33 15.87
CA ILE A 71 -0.97 -8.11 15.72
C ILE A 71 -2.04 -8.29 14.65
N LEU A 72 -1.72 -8.87 13.49
CA LEU A 72 -2.70 -9.15 12.43
C LEU A 72 -3.84 -10.05 12.90
N ARG A 73 -3.55 -11.08 13.71
CA ARG A 73 -4.59 -11.95 14.28
C ARG A 73 -5.46 -11.26 15.33
N LEU A 74 -4.94 -10.21 15.97
CA LEU A 74 -5.65 -9.40 16.96
C LEU A 74 -6.10 -8.06 16.38
N TYR A 75 -6.09 -7.90 15.04
CA TYR A 75 -6.22 -6.58 14.44
C TYR A 75 -7.55 -5.90 14.78
N GLU A 76 -8.66 -6.61 14.59
CA GLU A 76 -10.00 -6.10 14.90
C GLU A 76 -10.19 -5.81 16.41
N PRO A 77 -9.84 -6.72 17.35
CA PRO A 77 -9.83 -6.39 18.78
C PRO A 77 -8.98 -5.18 19.14
N LEU A 78 -7.77 -5.04 18.57
CA LEU A 78 -6.88 -3.92 18.83
C LEU A 78 -7.45 -2.61 18.27
N ALA A 79 -7.98 -2.62 17.05
CA ALA A 79 -8.60 -1.45 16.44
C ALA A 79 -9.77 -0.93 17.29
N SER A 80 -10.65 -1.83 17.74
CA SER A 80 -11.76 -1.50 18.63
C SER A 80 -11.30 -1.04 20.02
N TYR A 81 -10.27 -1.64 20.58
CA TYR A 81 -9.66 -1.22 21.85
C TYR A 81 -9.14 0.22 21.79
N TYR A 82 -8.37 0.56 20.75
CA TYR A 82 -7.81 1.91 20.62
C TYR A 82 -8.88 2.94 20.26
N LYS A 83 -9.94 2.54 19.56
CA LYS A 83 -11.09 3.41 19.27
C LYS A 83 -11.94 3.71 20.50
N SER A 84 -12.05 2.79 21.46
CA SER A 84 -12.91 2.93 22.63
C SER A 84 -12.25 3.62 23.81
N ALA A 85 -10.93 3.43 23.99
CA ALA A 85 -10.21 3.99 25.12
C ALA A 85 -9.78 5.44 24.87
N ASN A 86 -9.68 6.22 25.94
CA ASN A 86 -9.17 7.59 25.89
C ASN A 86 -8.08 7.78 26.94
N GLU A 87 -6.82 7.79 26.48
CA GLU A 87 -5.65 7.90 27.33
C GLU A 87 -4.74 9.02 26.84
N ASN A 88 -4.20 9.81 27.77
CA ASN A 88 -3.42 11.00 27.40
C ASN A 88 -1.95 10.67 27.06
N GLN A 89 -1.53 9.40 27.16
CA GLN A 89 -0.16 8.98 26.90
C GLN A 89 0.18 9.14 25.42
N ALA A 90 1.33 9.74 25.10
CA ALA A 90 1.75 9.99 23.71
C ALA A 90 1.78 8.71 22.86
N ARG A 91 2.22 7.59 23.45
CA ARG A 91 2.17 6.26 22.82
C ARG A 91 0.75 5.86 22.42
N PHE A 92 -0.21 6.03 23.33
CA PHE A 92 -1.60 5.69 23.05
C PHE A 92 -2.14 6.52 21.88
N LYS A 93 -1.91 7.83 21.88
CA LYS A 93 -2.33 8.73 20.79
C LYS A 93 -1.75 8.32 19.43
N ARG A 94 -0.48 7.93 19.38
CA ARG A 94 0.12 7.37 18.16
C ARG A 94 -0.57 6.10 17.71
N LEU A 95 -0.85 5.17 18.63
CA LEU A 95 -1.54 3.92 18.32
C LEU A 95 -2.97 4.16 17.83
N VAL A 96 -3.71 5.09 18.44
CA VAL A 96 -5.03 5.51 17.94
C VAL A 96 -4.92 6.01 16.50
N GLN A 97 -3.97 6.91 16.21
CA GLN A 97 -3.75 7.40 14.85
C GLN A 97 -3.41 6.26 13.89
N THR A 98 -2.51 5.35 14.28
CA THR A 98 -2.16 4.16 13.47
C THR A 98 -3.37 3.29 13.17
N PHE A 99 -4.18 2.93 14.16
CA PHE A 99 -5.35 2.05 13.94
C PHE A 99 -6.56 2.76 13.30
N THR A 100 -6.55 4.10 13.26
CA THR A 100 -7.56 4.88 12.54
C THR A 100 -7.26 4.96 11.04
N ASP A 101 -5.99 4.86 10.65
CA ASP A 101 -5.59 4.87 9.24
C ASP A 101 -5.97 3.54 8.55
N PRO A 102 -6.87 3.56 7.54
CA PRO A 102 -7.28 2.36 6.82
C PRO A 102 -6.10 1.66 6.10
N MET A 103 -5.01 2.37 5.81
CA MET A 103 -3.82 1.78 5.18
C MET A 103 -2.97 0.94 6.13
N THR A 104 -3.12 1.07 7.45
CA THR A 104 -2.32 0.32 8.43
C THR A 104 -2.43 -1.18 8.24
N GLU A 105 -3.64 -1.72 8.10
CA GLU A 105 -3.83 -3.15 7.86
C GLU A 105 -3.23 -3.59 6.53
N VAL A 106 -3.37 -2.76 5.49
CA VAL A 106 -2.80 -3.01 4.16
C VAL A 106 -1.28 -3.14 4.26
N TYR A 107 -0.61 -2.25 5.02
CA TYR A 107 0.83 -2.35 5.25
C TYR A 107 1.21 -3.62 6.00
N LEU A 108 0.50 -3.97 7.08
CA LEU A 108 0.75 -5.20 7.83
C LEU A 108 0.61 -6.45 6.95
N LEU A 109 -0.45 -6.54 6.13
CA LEU A 109 -0.66 -7.62 5.17
C LEU A 109 0.43 -7.67 4.09
N PHE A 110 0.86 -6.50 3.59
CA PHE A 110 1.98 -6.41 2.65
C PHE A 110 3.27 -6.98 3.25
N PHE A 111 3.57 -6.64 4.50
CA PHE A 111 4.72 -7.19 5.21
C PHE A 111 4.56 -8.68 5.45
N GLN A 112 3.38 -9.16 5.85
CA GLN A 112 3.11 -10.59 5.99
C GLN A 112 3.37 -11.38 4.69
N ALA A 113 3.03 -10.80 3.53
CA ALA A 113 3.29 -11.42 2.23
C ALA A 113 4.75 -11.31 1.75
N THR A 114 5.55 -10.42 2.34
CA THR A 114 6.89 -10.07 1.87
C THR A 114 7.99 -10.64 2.75
N VAL A 115 7.83 -10.54 4.07
CA VAL A 115 8.77 -11.00 5.11
C VAL A 115 9.21 -12.46 4.91
N PRO A 116 8.33 -13.44 4.58
CA PRO A 116 8.74 -14.82 4.38
C PRO A 116 9.80 -15.04 3.30
N THR A 117 9.91 -14.10 2.33
CA THR A 117 10.96 -14.14 1.29
C THR A 117 12.35 -14.00 1.90
N PHE A 118 12.46 -13.23 2.99
CA PHE A 118 13.70 -13.01 3.74
C PHE A 118 13.89 -14.10 4.79
N THR A 119 12.82 -14.55 5.44
CA THR A 119 12.91 -15.52 6.56
C THR A 119 13.58 -16.82 6.16
N SER A 120 13.23 -17.42 5.01
CA SER A 120 13.86 -18.68 4.57
C SER A 120 15.37 -18.55 4.40
N PHE A 121 15.83 -17.48 3.74
CA PHE A 121 17.25 -17.25 3.51
C PHE A 121 17.98 -16.83 4.80
N ASN A 122 17.34 -16.03 5.66
CA ASN A 122 17.90 -15.64 6.94
C ASN A 122 18.08 -16.85 7.89
N LEU A 123 17.14 -17.79 7.90
CA LEU A 123 17.28 -19.04 8.66
C LEU A 123 18.43 -19.90 8.16
N LEU A 124 18.70 -19.92 6.84
CA LEU A 124 19.87 -20.59 6.28
C LEU A 124 21.18 -19.96 6.79
N LEU A 125 21.27 -18.63 6.78
CA LEU A 125 22.44 -17.89 7.26
C LEU A 125 22.70 -18.06 8.76
N GLN A 126 21.66 -18.37 9.54
CA GLN A 126 21.73 -18.56 10.99
C GLN A 126 21.97 -20.02 11.41
N ARG A 127 22.16 -20.95 10.46
CA ARG A 127 22.46 -22.35 10.81
C ARG A 127 23.81 -22.46 11.50
N GLU A 128 23.87 -23.29 12.53
CA GLU A 128 25.12 -23.61 13.23
C GLU A 128 26.05 -24.47 12.37
N GLN A 129 25.49 -25.27 11.45
CA GLN A 129 26.26 -26.14 10.56
C GLN A 129 26.70 -25.41 9.28
N SER A 130 27.93 -25.68 8.83
CA SER A 130 28.46 -25.13 7.58
C SER A 130 27.54 -25.47 6.40
N SER A 131 27.08 -24.44 5.72
CA SER A 131 26.21 -24.53 4.55
C SER A 131 26.80 -23.78 3.35
N ILE A 132 28.12 -23.58 3.32
CA ILE A 132 28.79 -22.77 2.28
C ILE A 132 28.52 -23.26 0.87
N PHE A 133 28.38 -24.58 0.70
CA PHE A 133 28.09 -25.23 -0.58
C PHE A 133 26.66 -24.93 -1.10
N LEU A 134 25.73 -24.51 -0.24
CA LEU A 134 24.37 -24.12 -0.62
C LEU A 134 24.23 -22.61 -0.79
N LEU A 135 25.15 -21.83 -0.23
CA LEU A 135 24.95 -20.40 -0.03
C LEU A 135 24.77 -19.64 -1.34
N HIS A 136 25.59 -19.93 -2.34
CA HIS A 136 25.51 -19.26 -3.65
C HIS A 136 24.15 -19.50 -4.33
N ASP A 137 23.73 -20.76 -4.43
CA ASP A 137 22.46 -21.13 -5.06
C ASP A 137 21.26 -20.51 -4.34
N GLU A 138 21.27 -20.54 -3.00
CA GLU A 138 20.21 -19.93 -2.20
C GLU A 138 20.20 -18.39 -2.25
N MET A 139 21.37 -17.74 -2.41
CA MET A 139 21.46 -16.31 -2.69
C MET A 139 20.85 -15.95 -4.05
N VAL A 140 21.17 -16.71 -5.10
CA VAL A 140 20.62 -16.52 -6.45
C VAL A 140 19.09 -16.65 -6.41
N LYS A 141 18.58 -17.71 -5.78
CA LYS A 141 17.14 -17.93 -5.60
C LYS A 141 16.48 -16.80 -4.83
N PHE A 142 17.09 -16.34 -3.73
CA PHE A 142 16.58 -15.23 -2.92
C PHE A 142 16.44 -13.95 -3.74
N VAL A 143 17.51 -13.53 -4.44
CA VAL A 143 17.50 -12.30 -5.26
C VAL A 143 16.47 -12.40 -6.37
N ARG A 144 16.43 -13.50 -7.12
CA ARG A 144 15.44 -13.70 -8.20
C ARG A 144 14.00 -13.69 -7.67
N LYS A 145 13.75 -14.30 -6.51
CA LYS A 145 12.43 -14.31 -5.86
C LYS A 145 12.01 -12.94 -5.36
N LEU A 146 12.97 -12.11 -4.91
CA LEU A 146 12.69 -10.74 -4.53
C LEU A 146 12.37 -9.88 -5.77
N CYS A 147 13.19 -9.98 -6.82
CA CYS A 147 12.99 -9.26 -8.08
C CYS A 147 11.68 -9.64 -8.77
N SER A 148 11.28 -10.92 -8.76
CA SER A 148 10.03 -11.38 -9.38
C SER A 148 8.76 -10.77 -8.76
N LYS A 149 8.86 -10.14 -7.59
CA LYS A 149 7.73 -9.42 -7.00
C LYS A 149 7.41 -8.10 -7.74
N PHE A 150 8.38 -7.51 -8.41
CA PHE A 150 8.24 -6.18 -9.04
C PHE A 150 8.78 -6.09 -10.47
N MET A 151 9.48 -7.09 -10.98
CA MET A 151 10.03 -7.11 -12.35
C MET A 151 9.25 -8.05 -13.27
N VAL A 152 9.24 -7.75 -14.57
CA VAL A 152 8.69 -8.65 -15.59
C VAL A 152 9.53 -9.92 -15.72
N PRO A 153 8.91 -11.10 -15.94
CA PRO A 153 9.65 -12.36 -16.05
C PRO A 153 10.73 -12.36 -17.13
N ALA A 154 10.48 -11.69 -18.26
CA ALA A 154 11.44 -11.59 -19.36
C ALA A 154 12.80 -11.00 -18.90
N ALA A 155 12.76 -9.94 -18.09
CA ALA A 155 13.97 -9.29 -17.55
C ALA A 155 14.76 -10.16 -16.56
N LEU A 156 14.14 -11.22 -16.02
CA LEU A 156 14.77 -12.16 -15.09
C LEU A 156 15.33 -13.41 -15.78
N GLN A 157 14.80 -13.74 -16.97
CA GLN A 157 15.23 -14.89 -17.77
C GLN A 157 16.49 -14.60 -18.60
N CYS A 158 16.76 -13.32 -18.91
CA CYS A 158 17.87 -12.92 -19.78
C CYS A 158 19.26 -13.04 -19.14
N HIS A 159 19.37 -13.28 -17.84
CA HIS A 159 20.64 -13.22 -17.10
C HIS A 159 20.88 -14.48 -16.27
N GLU A 160 22.04 -15.12 -16.45
CA GLU A 160 22.48 -16.28 -15.64
C GLU A 160 22.90 -15.86 -14.23
N GLU A 161 23.53 -14.70 -14.09
CA GLU A 161 23.96 -14.16 -12.79
C GLU A 161 23.00 -13.09 -12.24
N PRO A 162 22.68 -13.10 -10.93
CA PRO A 162 21.81 -12.08 -10.33
C PRO A 162 22.36 -10.65 -10.41
N CYS A 163 23.67 -10.49 -10.48
CA CYS A 163 24.34 -9.18 -10.52
C CYS A 163 24.05 -8.41 -11.82
N GLU A 164 23.70 -9.12 -12.89
CA GLU A 164 23.39 -8.53 -14.19
C GLU A 164 21.91 -8.11 -14.31
N ILE A 165 21.07 -8.49 -13.35
CA ILE A 165 19.65 -8.12 -13.36
C ILE A 165 19.54 -6.59 -13.28
N ALA A 166 19.06 -5.98 -14.36
CA ALA A 166 18.85 -4.54 -14.47
C ALA A 166 17.59 -4.08 -13.70
N PHE A 167 17.59 -4.29 -12.38
CA PHE A 167 16.45 -4.00 -11.49
C PHE A 167 16.17 -2.51 -11.29
N LYS A 168 17.11 -1.64 -11.68
CA LYS A 168 16.94 -0.17 -11.64
C LYS A 168 16.18 0.36 -12.86
N GLU A 169 16.16 -0.39 -13.95
CA GLU A 169 15.52 0.01 -15.19
C GLU A 169 14.00 -0.11 -15.08
N LYS A 170 13.30 1.04 -15.11
CA LYS A 170 11.84 1.07 -14.98
C LYS A 170 11.11 0.30 -16.08
N ALA A 171 11.72 0.18 -17.26
CA ALA A 171 11.19 -0.63 -18.36
C ALA A 171 11.03 -2.12 -17.98
N ASN A 172 11.82 -2.60 -17.03
CA ASN A 172 11.78 -3.97 -16.54
C ASN A 172 10.77 -4.17 -15.40
N HIS A 173 10.07 -3.12 -14.95
CA HIS A 173 9.16 -3.19 -13.81
C HIS A 173 7.74 -3.57 -14.24
N LEU A 174 7.06 -4.32 -13.39
CA LEU A 174 5.63 -4.57 -13.52
C LEU A 174 4.87 -3.27 -13.25
N PRO A 175 3.77 -3.00 -13.99
CA PRO A 175 2.89 -1.89 -13.65
C PRO A 175 2.30 -2.09 -12.24
N GLY A 176 1.95 -1.02 -11.54
CA GLY A 176 1.51 -1.06 -10.13
C GLY A 176 0.41 -2.09 -9.83
N ARG A 177 -0.56 -2.25 -10.75
CA ARG A 177 -1.65 -3.25 -10.66
C ARG A 177 -1.20 -4.71 -10.81
N LYS A 178 0.02 -4.96 -11.30
CA LYS A 178 0.59 -6.30 -11.49
C LYS A 178 1.68 -6.62 -10.46
N LEU A 179 2.05 -5.68 -9.59
CA LEU A 179 3.00 -5.95 -8.49
C LEU A 179 2.51 -7.09 -7.60
N ASN A 180 3.42 -7.99 -7.23
CA ASN A 180 3.12 -9.07 -6.30
C ASN A 180 3.28 -8.58 -4.85
N ILE A 181 2.18 -8.05 -4.32
CA ILE A 181 2.08 -7.52 -2.96
C ILE A 181 1.39 -8.48 -1.98
N GLY A 182 1.04 -9.69 -2.43
CA GLY A 182 0.18 -10.64 -1.71
C GLY A 182 -1.29 -10.53 -2.08
N PHE A 183 -1.99 -11.68 -2.09
CA PHE A 183 -3.40 -11.76 -2.46
C PHE A 183 -4.30 -11.03 -1.45
N THR A 184 -4.12 -11.30 -0.15
CA THR A 184 -4.88 -10.66 0.94
C THR A 184 -4.67 -9.15 0.97
N THR A 185 -3.42 -8.70 0.82
CA THR A 185 -3.06 -7.28 0.67
C THR A 185 -3.82 -6.62 -0.48
N ARG A 186 -3.84 -7.28 -1.66
CA ARG A 186 -4.53 -6.77 -2.85
C ARG A 186 -6.04 -6.69 -2.60
N ALA A 187 -6.61 -7.75 -2.02
CA ALA A 187 -8.04 -7.81 -1.74
C ALA A 187 -8.47 -6.71 -0.77
N LYS A 188 -7.73 -6.50 0.33
CA LYS A 188 -7.99 -5.42 1.28
C LYS A 188 -7.86 -4.05 0.63
N LEU A 189 -6.80 -3.82 -0.15
CA LEU A 189 -6.60 -2.55 -0.84
C LEU A 189 -7.75 -2.23 -1.82
N ASN A 190 -8.15 -3.21 -2.64
CA ASN A 190 -9.25 -3.02 -3.58
C ASN A 190 -10.56 -2.73 -2.86
N ARG A 191 -10.84 -3.47 -1.78
CA ARG A 191 -12.03 -3.24 -0.96
C ARG A 191 -12.09 -1.81 -0.42
N LEU A 192 -10.99 -1.29 0.12
CA LEU A 192 -10.94 0.09 0.62
C LEU A 192 -11.10 1.13 -0.49
N LEU A 193 -10.60 0.85 -1.70
CA LEU A 193 -10.82 1.71 -2.88
C LEU A 193 -12.29 1.71 -3.30
N ASP A 194 -12.92 0.54 -3.30
CA ASP A 194 -14.32 0.35 -3.67
C ASP A 194 -15.28 0.99 -2.64
N GLU A 195 -14.92 0.93 -1.35
CA GLU A 195 -15.64 1.56 -0.24
C GLU A 195 -15.41 3.10 -0.17
N GLY A 196 -14.40 3.62 -0.89
CA GLY A 196 -14.03 5.04 -0.89
C GLY A 196 -13.23 5.49 0.34
N ASP A 197 -12.81 4.55 1.19
CA ASP A 197 -12.01 4.80 2.39
C ASP A 197 -10.58 5.28 2.05
N ILE A 198 -10.11 4.98 0.84
CA ILE A 198 -8.84 5.48 0.31
C ILE A 198 -8.99 5.98 -1.13
N THR A 199 -8.30 7.07 -1.46
CA THR A 199 -8.29 7.63 -2.82
C THR A 199 -7.23 6.97 -3.70
N PRO A 200 -7.48 6.75 -5.01
CA PRO A 200 -6.49 6.22 -5.96
C PRO A 200 -5.21 7.06 -6.07
N GLN A 201 -5.22 8.33 -5.67
CA GLN A 201 -4.08 9.28 -5.78
C GLN A 201 -2.86 8.94 -4.91
N GLN A 202 -2.96 7.97 -3.98
CA GLN A 202 -1.76 7.40 -3.32
C GLN A 202 -0.99 6.40 -4.21
N LYS A 203 -1.48 6.14 -5.44
CA LYS A 203 -0.75 5.45 -6.50
C LYS A 203 -0.85 6.23 -7.81
N LEU A 204 0.05 7.20 -7.97
CA LEU A 204 0.92 7.40 -9.14
C LEU A 204 1.21 8.89 -9.34
N PRO A 205 2.48 9.27 -9.58
CA PRO A 205 2.78 10.50 -10.27
C PRO A 205 2.43 10.27 -11.75
N LEU A 206 1.15 10.35 -12.10
CA LEU A 206 0.77 10.54 -13.49
C LEU A 206 0.84 12.05 -13.74
N GLU A 207 2.04 12.54 -14.03
CA GLU A 207 2.20 13.71 -14.90
C GLU A 207 1.79 13.33 -16.34
N GLU A 208 0.63 12.69 -16.49
CA GLU A 208 0.11 12.34 -17.79
C GLU A 208 -0.82 13.49 -18.22
N PRO A 209 -0.47 14.24 -19.28
CA PRO A 209 -1.23 15.42 -19.66
C PRO A 209 -2.71 15.11 -19.92
N LEU A 210 -3.05 13.86 -20.29
CA LEU A 210 -4.43 13.41 -20.45
C LEU A 210 -5.26 13.57 -19.17
N ILE A 211 -4.73 13.21 -18.00
CA ILE A 211 -5.48 13.35 -16.74
C ILE A 211 -5.60 14.81 -16.33
N LYS A 212 -4.56 15.62 -16.60
CA LYS A 212 -4.60 17.06 -16.34
C LYS A 212 -5.72 17.77 -17.12
N HIS A 213 -5.91 17.42 -18.39
CA HIS A 213 -6.95 18.00 -19.24
C HIS A 213 -8.30 17.27 -19.10
N ALA A 214 -8.45 16.27 -18.22
CA ALA A 214 -9.73 15.57 -18.02
C ALA A 214 -10.66 16.28 -17.02
N GLN A 215 -10.32 17.48 -16.56
CA GLN A 215 -11.06 18.18 -15.48
C GLN A 215 -12.53 18.43 -15.82
N PHE A 216 -12.84 18.68 -17.10
CA PHE A 216 -14.22 18.87 -17.56
C PHE A 216 -15.13 17.64 -17.37
N VAL A 217 -14.56 16.45 -17.19
CA VAL A 217 -15.31 15.21 -16.95
C VAL A 217 -15.90 15.19 -15.53
N ASP A 218 -15.30 15.92 -14.58
CA ASP A 218 -15.91 16.09 -13.26
C ASP A 218 -17.07 17.09 -13.35
N VAL A 219 -18.28 16.54 -13.38
CA VAL A 219 -19.55 17.28 -13.40
C VAL A 219 -19.64 18.33 -12.29
N ARG A 220 -18.96 18.15 -11.16
CA ARG A 220 -18.96 19.11 -10.02
C ARG A 220 -18.07 20.32 -10.27
N GLN A 221 -17.06 20.19 -11.13
CA GLN A 221 -16.05 21.23 -11.43
C GLN A 221 -16.20 21.79 -12.85
N ARG A 222 -17.24 21.39 -13.59
CA ARG A 222 -17.45 21.80 -14.99
C ARG A 222 -17.47 23.33 -15.21
N ALA A 223 -17.96 24.09 -14.23
CA ALA A 223 -18.02 25.55 -14.32
C ALA A 223 -16.62 26.21 -14.30
N GLU A 224 -15.61 25.50 -13.82
CA GLU A 224 -14.23 25.98 -13.66
C GLU A 224 -13.29 25.44 -14.74
N SER A 225 -13.78 24.55 -15.61
CA SER A 225 -12.99 23.89 -16.66
C SER A 225 -12.76 24.77 -17.89
N ASN A 226 -11.62 24.63 -18.58
CA ASN A 226 -11.31 25.40 -19.79
C ASN A 226 -11.66 24.62 -21.06
N ILE A 227 -12.08 25.30 -22.13
CA ILE A 227 -12.30 24.67 -23.44
C ILE A 227 -11.01 24.04 -24.01
N GLU A 228 -9.84 24.58 -23.65
CA GLU A 228 -8.53 24.02 -23.99
C GLU A 228 -8.38 22.55 -23.54
N ASP A 229 -9.01 22.20 -22.40
CA ASP A 229 -9.02 20.84 -21.87
C ASP A 229 -9.82 19.89 -22.75
N VAL A 230 -10.91 20.36 -23.36
CA VAL A 230 -11.74 19.58 -24.29
C VAL A 230 -11.03 19.42 -25.64
N LEU A 231 -10.46 20.51 -26.15
CA LEU A 231 -9.73 20.51 -27.42
C LEU A 231 -8.51 19.57 -27.37
N TYR A 232 -7.85 19.47 -26.21
CA TYR A 232 -6.79 18.47 -25.99
C TYR A 232 -7.24 17.03 -26.32
N PHE A 233 -8.47 16.66 -25.96
CA PHE A 233 -9.01 15.32 -26.23
C PHE A 233 -9.39 15.15 -27.71
N VAL A 234 -9.92 16.19 -28.34
CA VAL A 234 -10.22 16.19 -29.78
C VAL A 234 -8.96 15.97 -30.61
N GLU A 235 -7.89 16.70 -30.29
CA GLU A 235 -6.61 16.57 -30.97
C GLU A 235 -5.98 15.20 -30.72
N ARG A 236 -5.92 14.77 -29.45
CA ARG A 236 -5.29 13.51 -29.05
C ARG A 236 -6.03 12.27 -29.55
N PHE A 237 -7.36 12.35 -29.70
CA PHE A 237 -8.23 11.25 -30.13
C PHE A 237 -8.93 11.54 -31.46
N SER A 238 -8.26 12.25 -32.36
CA SER A 238 -8.77 12.66 -33.67
C SER A 238 -9.17 11.52 -34.61
N HIS A 239 -8.86 10.26 -34.30
CA HIS A 239 -9.35 9.10 -35.04
C HIS A 239 -10.64 8.47 -34.46
N LEU A 240 -11.00 8.84 -33.23
CA LEU A 240 -12.15 8.30 -32.50
C LEU A 240 -13.29 9.32 -32.40
N LEU A 241 -12.96 10.60 -32.34
CA LEU A 241 -13.92 11.68 -32.19
C LEU A 241 -14.21 12.33 -33.55
N PRO A 242 -15.49 12.58 -33.89
CA PRO A 242 -15.91 13.08 -35.20
C PRO A 242 -15.79 14.61 -35.29
N TYR A 243 -14.67 15.19 -34.84
CA TYR A 243 -14.43 16.64 -34.84
C TYR A 243 -13.14 16.94 -35.61
N HIS A 244 -13.24 16.99 -36.93
CA HIS A 244 -12.13 17.10 -37.87
C HIS A 244 -12.03 18.48 -38.56
N GLY A 245 -13.05 19.34 -38.43
CA GLY A 245 -13.09 20.66 -39.09
C GLY A 245 -13.39 21.83 -38.16
N PRO A 246 -13.09 23.09 -38.58
CA PRO A 246 -13.33 24.29 -37.78
C PRO A 246 -14.79 24.48 -37.38
N GLU A 247 -15.74 24.19 -38.28
CA GLU A 247 -17.18 24.29 -37.99
C GLU A 247 -17.61 23.34 -36.86
N GLU A 248 -17.01 22.16 -36.79
CA GLU A 248 -17.29 21.16 -35.75
C GLU A 248 -16.64 21.55 -34.42
N HIS A 249 -15.50 22.24 -34.47
CA HIS A 249 -14.83 22.78 -33.27
C HIS A 249 -15.62 23.95 -32.68
N ASP A 250 -16.22 24.80 -33.52
CA ASP A 250 -17.10 25.89 -33.09
C ASP A 250 -18.38 25.32 -32.43
N LEU A 251 -18.99 24.30 -33.05
CA LEU A 251 -20.14 23.59 -32.47
C LEU A 251 -19.80 22.95 -31.12
N LEU A 252 -18.64 22.31 -31.01
CA LEU A 252 -18.17 21.73 -29.76
C LEU A 252 -17.95 22.81 -28.68
N GLY A 253 -17.46 23.99 -29.07
CA GLY A 253 -17.35 25.14 -28.17
C GLY A 253 -18.69 25.56 -27.59
N GLU A 254 -19.72 25.66 -28.43
CA GLU A 254 -21.10 25.96 -28.00
C GLU A 254 -21.68 24.85 -27.11
N GLU A 255 -21.48 23.58 -27.44
CA GLU A 255 -21.89 22.45 -26.60
C GLU A 255 -21.21 22.46 -25.23
N PHE A 256 -19.93 22.83 -25.19
CA PHE A 256 -19.19 22.96 -23.95
C PHE A 256 -19.74 24.10 -23.08
N LEU A 257 -20.03 25.27 -23.66
CA LEU A 257 -20.67 26.38 -22.94
C LEU A 257 -22.04 25.98 -22.36
N ASN A 258 -22.82 25.24 -23.14
CA ASN A 258 -24.08 24.69 -22.66
C ASN A 258 -23.86 23.72 -21.50
N TYR A 259 -22.88 22.83 -21.59
CA TYR A 259 -22.52 21.91 -20.51
C TYR A 259 -22.13 22.65 -19.22
N GLN A 260 -21.30 23.70 -19.31
CA GLN A 260 -20.89 24.49 -18.14
C GLN A 260 -22.07 25.16 -17.43
N THR A 261 -23.09 25.56 -18.20
CA THR A 261 -24.28 26.27 -17.69
C THR A 261 -25.46 25.36 -17.35
N MET A 262 -25.36 24.04 -17.58
CA MET A 262 -26.40 23.10 -17.20
C MET A 262 -26.71 23.20 -15.70
N PRO A 263 -27.98 23.15 -15.28
CA PRO A 263 -28.33 23.11 -13.86
C PRO A 263 -27.81 21.82 -13.21
N MET A 264 -27.24 21.94 -12.01
CA MET A 264 -26.89 20.77 -11.19
C MET A 264 -28.17 20.05 -10.79
N ILE A 265 -28.39 18.85 -11.31
CA ILE A 265 -29.44 17.97 -10.81
C ILE A 265 -29.04 17.59 -9.39
N SER A 266 -29.78 18.07 -8.38
CA SER A 266 -29.72 17.50 -7.05
C SER A 266 -30.23 16.06 -7.17
N LEU A 267 -29.32 15.08 -7.08
CA LEU A 267 -29.71 13.71 -6.76
C LEU A 267 -30.18 13.70 -5.31
N GLN A 268 -31.39 14.21 -5.08
CA GLN A 268 -32.22 13.87 -3.94
C GLN A 268 -33.30 12.94 -4.48
N ASP A 269 -32.96 11.65 -4.47
CA ASP A 269 -33.82 10.50 -4.14
C ASP A 269 -32.93 9.25 -4.02
#